data_AF-A0A2E4YE00-F1
#
_entry.id   AF-A0A2E4YE00-F1
#
_cell.length_a   1.000
_cell.length_b   1.000
_cell.length_c   1.000
_cell.angle_alpha   90.00
_cell.angle_beta   90.00
_cell.angle_gamma   90.00
#
_symmetry.space_group_name_H-M   'P 1'
#
loop_
_entity.id
_entity.type
_entity.pdbx_description
1 polymer ?
#
loop_
_entity_poly.entity_id
_entity_poly.type
_entity_poly.pdbx_seq_one_letter_code
_entity_poly.pdbx_strand_id
1 'polypeptide(L)' 'MLVQLSRFYALKAGDLIFTGTPSGVSSVKPGDKVHGGVEGVGEIEVELVSGVGI' A
#
# COMPACT_ATOMS: atom_id res chain seq x y z
N MET A 1 6.94 -8.96 -13.66
CA MET A 1 7.39 -8.18 -12.49
C MET A 1 8.31 -8.98 -11.57
N LEU A 2 7.86 -10.11 -10.99
CA LEU A 2 8.70 -10.99 -10.14
C LEU A 2 10.04 -11.36 -10.78
N VAL A 3 10.00 -11.91 -11.99
CA VAL A 3 11.20 -12.30 -12.77
C VAL A 3 12.14 -11.11 -13.02
N GLN A 4 11.59 -9.90 -13.14
CA GLN A 4 12.41 -8.71 -13.36
C GLN A 4 13.08 -8.27 -12.05
N LEU A 5 12.35 -8.29 -10.92
CA LEU A 5 12.89 -7.94 -9.61
C LEU A 5 13.96 -8.93 -9.14
N SER A 6 13.76 -10.22 -9.38
CA SER A 6 14.66 -11.29 -8.93
C SER A 6 16.04 -11.26 -9.59
N ARG A 7 16.22 -10.49 -10.68
CA ARG A 7 17.53 -10.25 -11.31
C ARG A 7 18.40 -9.26 -10.53
N PHE A 8 17.77 -8.42 -9.70
CA PHE A 8 18.44 -7.37 -8.94
C PHE A 8 18.46 -7.67 -7.44
N TYR A 9 17.48 -8.42 -6.94
CA TYR A 9 17.31 -8.72 -5.53
C TYR A 9 17.08 -10.22 -5.29
N ALA A 10 17.62 -10.75 -4.19
CA ALA A 10 17.31 -12.09 -3.71
C ALA A 10 15.98 -12.07 -2.95
N LEU A 11 14.88 -12.38 -3.64
CA LEU A 11 13.54 -12.44 -3.05
C LEU A 11 13.42 -13.59 -2.05
N LYS A 12 12.72 -13.36 -0.95
CA LYS A 12 12.48 -14.31 0.12
C LYS A 12 10.98 -14.47 0.37
N ALA A 13 10.63 -15.58 1.02
CA ALA A 13 9.26 -15.80 1.48
C ALA A 13 8.86 -14.71 2.47
N GLY A 14 7.68 -14.12 2.26
CA GLY A 14 7.18 -13.00 3.06
C GLY A 14 7.47 -11.62 2.48
N ASP A 15 8.25 -11.51 1.40
CA ASP A 15 8.47 -10.22 0.74
C ASP A 15 7.17 -9.68 0.12
N LEU A 16 6.87 -8.41 0.39
CA LEU A 16 5.72 -7.71 -0.16
C LEU A 16 6.12 -6.91 -1.38
N ILE A 17 5.38 -7.10 -2.48
CA ILE A 17 5.64 -6.44 -3.75
C ILE A 17 4.41 -5.62 -4.13
N PHE A 18 4.56 -4.30 -4.09
CA PHE A 18 3.52 -3.35 -4.47
C PHE A 18 3.52 -3.16 -5.98
N THR A 19 2.43 -3.55 -6.64
CA THR A 19 2.27 -3.52 -8.10
C THR A 19 1.96 -2.14 -8.67
N GLY A 20 1.90 -1.12 -7.82
CA GLY A 20 1.50 0.24 -8.16
C GLY A 20 0.03 0.51 -7.89
N THR A 21 -0.33 1.79 -7.94
CA THR A 21 -1.70 2.28 -7.73
C THR A 21 -2.27 2.75 -9.07
N PRO A 22 -3.57 2.53 -9.34
CA PRO A 22 -4.23 3.14 -10.49
C PRO A 22 -4.18 4.68 -10.46
N SER A 23 -4.62 5.29 -11.56
CA SER A 23 -4.86 6.74 -11.60
C SER A 23 -5.96 7.16 -10.61
N GLY A 24 -5.90 8.39 -10.10
CA GLY A 24 -6.91 8.94 -9.20
C GLY A 24 -6.46 9.12 -7.75
N VAL A 25 -5.15 9.13 -7.51
CA VAL A 25 -4.58 9.43 -6.18
C VAL A 25 -4.68 10.92 -5.85
N SER A 26 -5.03 11.22 -4.60
CA SER A 26 -5.09 12.58 -4.05
C SER A 26 -4.45 12.61 -2.66
N SER A 27 -4.09 13.81 -2.19
CA SER A 27 -3.61 14.00 -0.82
C SER A 27 -4.71 13.74 0.21
N VAL A 28 -4.28 13.25 1.36
CA VAL A 28 -5.10 12.95 2.54
C VAL A 28 -4.64 13.81 3.72
N LYS A 29 -5.53 14.09 4.66
CA LYS A 29 -5.31 14.96 5.82
C LYS A 29 -5.67 14.22 7.12
N PRO A 30 -5.14 14.68 8.27
CA PRO A 30 -5.61 14.18 9.57
C PRO A 30 -7.13 14.32 9.72
N GLY A 31 -7.78 13.29 10.24
CA GLY A 31 -9.23 13.15 10.34
C GLY A 31 -9.88 12.42 9.16
N ASP A 32 -9.15 12.22 8.05
CA ASP A 32 -9.70 11.50 6.89
C ASP A 32 -9.85 10.00 7.20
N LYS A 33 -10.98 9.44 6.77
CA LYS A 33 -11.21 7.99 6.74
C LYS A 33 -11.05 7.49 5.32
N VAL A 34 -10.08 6.62 5.12
CA VAL A 34 -9.74 6.04 3.82
C VAL A 34 -10.17 4.58 3.80
N HIS A 35 -10.97 4.24 2.80
CA HIS A 35 -11.34 2.87 2.49
C HIS A 35 -10.67 2.45 1.18
N GLY A 36 -10.16 1.22 1.14
CA GLY A 36 -9.57 0.64 -0.06
C GLY A 36 -9.68 -0.87 -0.04
N GLY A 37 -9.57 -1.50 -1.20
CA GLY A 37 -9.67 -2.95 -1.28
C GLY A 37 -9.34 -3.49 -2.66
N VAL A 38 -9.17 -4.80 -2.71
CA VAL A 38 -9.05 -5.57 -3.95
C VAL A 38 -10.09 -6.69 -3.88
N GLU A 39 -10.94 -6.74 -4.90
CA GLU A 39 -12.00 -7.74 -5.00
C GLU A 39 -11.42 -9.16 -4.87
N GLY A 40 -12.03 -9.99 -4.03
CA GLY A 40 -11.59 -11.37 -3.77
C GLY A 40 -10.33 -11.51 -2.91
N VAL A 41 -9.70 -10.40 -2.50
CA VAL A 41 -8.53 -10.41 -1.59
C VAL A 41 -8.91 -9.86 -0.22
N GLY A 42 -9.56 -8.69 -0.18
CA GLY A 42 -9.99 -8.07 1.05
C GLY A 42 -10.09 -6.55 0.98
N GLU A 43 -10.57 -5.97 2.07
CA GLU A 43 -10.75 -4.53 2.25
C GLU A 43 -9.97 -4.03 3.46
N ILE A 44 -9.64 -2.73 3.44
CA ILE A 44 -8.97 -2.02 4.52
C ILE A 44 -9.63 -0.67 4.75
N GLU A 45 -9.86 -0.35 6.02
CA GLU A 45 -10.27 0.98 6.48
C GLU A 45 -9.17 1.55 7.37
N VAL A 46 -8.78 2.80 7.12
CA VAL A 46 -7.75 3.49 7.89
C VAL A 46 -8.22 4.90 8.21
N GLU A 47 -8.05 5.32 9.46
CA GLU A 47 -8.26 6.70 9.88
C GLU A 47 -6.91 7.40 10.03
N LEU A 48 -6.73 8.54 9.36
CA LEU A 48 -5.51 9.34 9.47
C LEU A 48 -5.54 10.14 10.76
N VAL A 49 -4.53 9.93 11.60
CA VAL A 49 -4.31 10.71 12.82
C VAL A 49 -3.12 11.64 12.64
N SER A 50 -3.15 12.81 13.27
CA SER A 50 -1.97 13.69 13.31
C SER A 50 -0.89 13.01 14.15
N GLY A 51 0.31 12.82 13.58
CA GLY A 51 1.44 12.27 14.32
C GLY A 51 1.85 13.22 15.46
N VAL A 52 1.89 12.70 16.69
CA VAL A 52 2.64 13.33 17.78
C VAL A 52 4.10 12.91 17.57
N GLY A 53 4.97 13.88 17.30
CA GLY A 53 6.41 13.63 17.22
C GLY A 53 6.91 13.07 18.55
N ILE A 54 7.61 11.93 18.49
CA ILE A 54 8.52 11.52 19.57
C ILE A 54 9.74 12.45 19.62
#